data_AF-A0A015IXW2-F1
#
_entry.id   AF-A0A015IXW2-F1
#
_cell.length_a   1.000
_cell.length_b   1.000
_cell.length_c   1.000
_cell.angle_alpha   90.00
_cell.angle_beta   90.00
_cell.angle_gamma   90.00
#
_symmetry.space_group_name_H-M   'P 1'
#
loop_
_entity.id
_entity.type
_entity.pdbx_description
1 polymer ?
#
loop_
_entity_poly.entity_id
_entity_poly.type
_entity_poly.pdbx_seq_one_letter_code
_entity_poly.pdbx_strand_id
1 'polypeptide(L)'
;MILSSFALAFYILLSPNLSYSLDKRIVNDDPNNPWNLIPTYQVYENETTDVLNNNLFIIQKPDENTNMFTNIFTSFFATILLLTGDTSSFSNWSFVDNPELVILMVLFMFAMIIYIINVFITLYGEVNDDDILGVVYKMKAKAMSEIELFYMLPHQRRFQKWFPEVLYFDVELGEAQELIKELISEGKWNTNEFPEMKQDLLNKLKIQHN
;
A
#
# COMPACT_ATOMS: atom_id res chain seq x y z
N MET A 1 0.90 14.87 5.79
CA MET A 1 1.47 16.23 5.63
C MET A 1 2.33 16.34 4.38
N ILE A 2 3.30 15.43 4.15
CA ILE A 2 4.21 15.44 2.98
C ILE A 2 3.44 15.44 1.65
N LEU A 3 2.51 14.50 1.44
CA LEU A 3 1.74 14.41 0.20
C LEU A 3 1.02 15.71 -0.14
N SER A 4 0.29 16.29 0.82
CA SER A 4 -0.46 17.53 0.62
C SER A 4 0.45 18.74 0.38
N SER A 5 1.63 18.81 1.02
CA SER A 5 2.58 19.91 0.81
C SER A 5 3.21 19.85 -0.58
N PHE A 6 3.57 18.65 -1.06
CA PHE A 6 4.11 18.49 -2.41
C PHE A 6 3.02 18.69 -3.47
N ALA A 7 1.79 18.23 -3.24
CA ALA A 7 0.66 18.54 -4.12
C ALA A 7 0.41 20.05 -4.25
N LEU A 8 0.54 20.79 -3.15
CA LEU A 8 0.46 22.26 -3.20
C LEU A 8 1.66 22.87 -3.95
N ALA A 9 2.87 22.33 -3.76
CA ALA A 9 4.05 22.81 -4.47
C ALA A 9 3.93 22.58 -5.99
N PHE A 10 3.49 21.39 -6.42
CA PHE A 10 3.20 21.10 -7.83
C PHE A 10 2.09 21.99 -8.36
N TYR A 11 1.02 22.22 -7.58
CA TYR A 11 -0.04 23.14 -7.95
C TYR A 11 0.48 24.55 -8.19
N ILE A 12 1.32 25.08 -7.30
CA ILE A 12 1.89 26.42 -7.46
C ILE A 12 2.82 26.49 -8.67
N LEU A 13 3.63 25.44 -8.90
CA LEU A 13 4.60 25.41 -9.99
C LEU A 13 3.95 25.26 -11.37
N LEU A 14 2.89 24.44 -11.47
CA LEU A 14 2.30 24.01 -12.73
C LEU A 14 0.91 24.60 -13.00
N SER A 15 0.36 25.42 -12.10
CA SER A 15 -0.89 26.13 -12.38
C SER A 15 -0.67 27.25 -13.40
N PRO A 16 -1.65 27.51 -14.27
CA PRO A 16 -1.63 28.68 -15.14
C PRO A 16 -1.69 29.96 -14.32
N ASN A 17 -0.81 30.92 -14.63
CA ASN A 17 -0.80 32.25 -14.04
C ASN A 17 -1.86 33.16 -14.67
N LEU A 18 -2.20 32.90 -15.94
CA LEU A 18 -3.16 33.68 -16.71
C LEU A 18 -4.48 32.91 -16.89
N SER A 19 -5.57 33.65 -17.05
CA SER A 19 -6.86 33.05 -17.36
C SER A 19 -6.83 32.41 -18.75
N TYR A 20 -7.44 31.23 -18.84
CA TYR A 20 -7.56 30.46 -20.07
C TYR A 20 -9.01 29.98 -20.25
N SER A 21 -9.35 29.55 -21.47
CA SER A 21 -10.64 28.93 -21.79
C SER A 21 -10.38 27.70 -22.65
N LEU A 22 -11.04 26.59 -22.39
CA LEU A 22 -10.89 25.38 -23.21
C LEU A 22 -11.65 25.48 -24.55
N ASP A 23 -12.64 26.38 -24.65
CA ASP A 23 -13.45 26.52 -25.87
C ASP A 23 -12.85 27.50 -26.88
N LYS A 24 -12.06 28.46 -26.39
CA LYS A 24 -11.38 29.43 -27.24
C LYS A 24 -9.89 29.30 -27.07
N ARG A 25 -9.19 29.06 -28.18
CA ARG A 25 -7.73 29.05 -28.21
C ARG A 25 -7.19 30.42 -27.81
N ILE A 26 -6.50 30.46 -26.68
CA ILE A 26 -5.76 31.62 -26.18
C ILE A 26 -4.32 31.18 -26.03
N VAL A 27 -3.47 31.60 -26.97
CA VAL A 27 -2.03 31.41 -26.89
C VAL A 27 -1.45 32.64 -26.20
N ASN A 28 -0.82 32.43 -25.06
CA ASN A 28 -0.12 33.44 -24.27
C ASN A 28 1.26 32.89 -23.89
N ASP A 29 2.09 33.73 -23.29
CA ASP A 29 3.45 33.35 -22.88
C ASP A 29 3.48 32.53 -21.57
N ASP A 30 2.31 32.04 -21.11
CA ASP A 30 2.22 31.21 -19.91
C ASP A 30 2.53 29.75 -20.24
N PRO A 31 3.65 29.18 -19.76
CA PRO A 31 4.05 27.82 -20.09
C PRO A 31 3.05 26.77 -19.58
N ASN A 32 2.27 27.08 -18.56
CA ASN A 32 1.34 26.15 -17.94
C ASN A 32 -0.08 26.21 -18.53
N ASN A 33 -0.34 27.11 -19.48
CA ASN A 33 -1.62 27.18 -20.17
C ASN A 33 -1.87 25.87 -20.94
N PRO A 34 -3.03 25.19 -20.78
CA PRO A 34 -3.33 23.95 -21.49
C PRO A 34 -3.15 24.02 -23.01
N TRP A 35 -3.36 25.18 -23.64
CA TRP A 35 -3.15 25.36 -25.09
C TRP A 35 -1.69 25.33 -25.53
N ASN A 36 -0.74 25.51 -24.60
CA ASN A 36 0.70 25.46 -24.87
C ASN A 36 1.30 24.07 -24.58
N LEU A 37 0.56 23.21 -23.86
CA LEU A 37 0.99 21.87 -23.43
C LEU A 37 0.59 20.75 -24.40
N ILE A 38 -0.34 21.04 -25.31
CA ILE A 38 -0.88 20.07 -26.26
C ILE A 38 0.11 19.74 -27.39
N PRO A 39 0.11 18.50 -27.89
CA PRO A 39 0.92 18.13 -29.04
C PRO A 39 0.46 18.84 -30.32
N THR A 40 1.42 19.21 -31.14
CA THR A 40 1.19 19.73 -32.50
C THR A 40 1.73 18.72 -33.51
N TYR A 41 0.89 18.33 -34.46
CA TYR A 41 1.24 17.32 -35.45
C TYR A 41 1.42 17.99 -36.82
N GLN A 42 2.62 17.89 -37.38
CA GLN A 42 2.89 18.32 -38.74
C GLN A 42 2.50 17.23 -39.73
N VAL A 43 1.88 17.63 -40.85
CA VAL A 43 1.49 16.70 -41.91
C VAL A 43 2.64 16.59 -42.91
N TYR A 44 3.16 15.38 -43.09
CA TYR A 44 4.19 15.05 -44.06
C TYR A 44 3.57 14.22 -45.20
N GLU A 45 3.88 14.55 -46.45
CA GLU A 45 3.55 13.73 -47.63
C GLU A 45 4.87 13.22 -48.24
N ASN A 46 4.89 11.99 -48.78
CA ASN A 46 6.11 11.17 -48.93
C ASN A 46 7.22 11.72 -49.87
N GLU A 47 8.45 11.33 -49.49
CA GLU A 47 9.76 11.20 -50.19
C GLU A 47 10.47 12.41 -50.79
N THR A 48 9.81 13.51 -51.14
CA THR A 48 10.51 14.78 -51.40
C THR A 48 10.29 15.72 -50.25
N THR A 49 11.38 16.31 -49.76
CA THR A 49 11.45 17.31 -48.69
C THR A 49 10.70 18.61 -49.00
N ASP A 50 9.73 18.58 -49.92
CA ASP A 50 8.80 19.64 -50.21
C ASP A 50 7.51 19.38 -49.41
N VAL A 51 7.56 19.85 -48.17
CA VAL A 51 6.38 20.02 -47.33
C VAL A 51 5.38 20.87 -48.11
N LEU A 52 4.27 20.29 -48.55
CA LEU A 52 3.26 20.96 -49.40
C LEU A 52 2.73 22.28 -48.79
N ASN A 53 2.95 22.51 -47.49
CA ASN A 53 2.85 23.81 -46.85
C ASN A 53 3.49 23.71 -45.46
N ASN A 54 4.62 24.36 -45.20
CA ASN A 54 5.29 24.38 -43.87
C ASN A 54 4.37 24.85 -42.70
N ASN A 55 3.17 25.35 -43.01
CA ASN A 55 2.23 25.94 -42.08
C ASN A 55 1.00 25.05 -41.79
N LEU A 56 0.93 23.82 -42.31
CA LEU A 56 -0.18 22.90 -42.06
C LEU A 56 0.11 22.02 -40.84
N PHE A 57 -0.54 22.35 -39.73
CA PHE A 57 -0.42 21.62 -38.46
C PHE A 57 -1.81 21.28 -37.91
N ILE A 58 -1.93 20.09 -37.32
CA ILE A 58 -3.11 19.64 -36.59
C ILE A 58 -2.83 19.84 -35.10
N ILE A 59 -3.74 20.54 -34.42
CA ILE A 59 -3.65 20.85 -33.00
C ILE A 59 -4.77 20.11 -32.27
N GLN A 60 -4.42 19.39 -31.20
CA GLN A 60 -5.42 18.73 -30.36
C GLN A 60 -6.15 19.76 -29.48
N LYS A 61 -7.48 19.65 -29.32
CA LYS A 61 -8.20 20.50 -28.35
C LYS A 61 -7.80 20.05 -26.93
N PRO A 62 -7.32 20.94 -26.06
CA PRO A 62 -7.04 20.59 -24.67
C PRO A 62 -8.33 20.31 -23.93
N ASP A 63 -8.23 19.47 -22.91
CA ASP A 63 -9.28 19.12 -21.98
C ASP A 63 -8.87 19.49 -20.53
N GLU A 64 -9.73 19.17 -19.56
CA GLU A 64 -9.45 19.42 -18.14
C GLU A 64 -8.26 18.62 -17.61
N ASN A 65 -7.92 17.50 -18.24
CA ASN A 65 -6.81 16.63 -17.83
C ASN A 65 -5.47 17.04 -18.45
N THR A 66 -5.49 17.87 -19.50
CA THR A 66 -4.29 18.39 -20.16
C THR A 66 -3.41 19.18 -19.18
N ASN A 67 -4.01 19.87 -18.21
CA ASN A 67 -3.27 20.36 -17.05
C ASN A 67 -4.05 20.05 -15.77
N MET A 68 -3.69 18.93 -15.13
CA MET A 68 -4.29 18.51 -13.86
C MET A 68 -3.93 19.42 -12.68
N PHE A 69 -3.03 20.38 -12.82
CA PHE A 69 -2.60 21.30 -11.76
C PHE A 69 -3.39 22.61 -11.75
N THR A 70 -4.46 22.69 -12.53
CA THR A 70 -5.38 23.84 -12.55
C THR A 70 -6.29 23.90 -11.33
N ASN A 71 -6.52 22.77 -10.67
CA ASN A 71 -7.29 22.66 -9.43
C ASN A 71 -6.47 21.92 -8.36
N ILE A 72 -6.60 22.35 -7.11
CA ILE A 72 -5.89 21.73 -5.98
C ILE A 72 -6.24 20.25 -5.79
N PHE A 73 -7.49 19.86 -6.06
CA PHE A 73 -7.93 18.47 -5.92
C PHE A 73 -7.34 17.57 -7.00
N THR A 74 -7.31 18.04 -8.24
CA THR A 74 -6.71 17.31 -9.36
C THR A 74 -5.19 17.27 -9.24
N SER A 75 -4.55 18.32 -8.72
CA SER A 75 -3.12 18.33 -8.37
C SER A 75 -2.81 17.27 -7.31
N PHE A 76 -3.64 17.20 -6.26
CA PHE A 76 -3.49 16.17 -5.22
C PHE A 76 -3.64 14.76 -5.79
N PHE A 77 -4.60 14.55 -6.68
CA PHE A 77 -4.76 13.27 -7.38
C PHE A 77 -3.56 12.95 -8.29
N ALA A 78 -3.06 13.90 -9.07
CA ALA A 78 -1.85 13.74 -9.88
C ALA A 78 -0.61 13.40 -9.02
N THR A 79 -0.52 13.97 -7.83
CA THR A 79 0.57 13.66 -6.89
C THR A 79 0.46 12.23 -6.33
N ILE A 80 -0.76 11.73 -6.12
CA ILE A 80 -0.99 10.31 -5.78
C ILE A 80 -0.63 9.41 -6.95
N LEU A 81 -0.99 9.78 -8.18
CA LEU A 81 -0.59 9.02 -9.37
C LEU A 81 0.92 8.89 -9.48
N LEU A 82 1.66 10.00 -9.26
CA LEU A 82 3.12 9.99 -9.20
C LEU A 82 3.65 9.05 -8.13
N LEU A 83 3.05 9.03 -6.93
CA LEU A 83 3.43 8.11 -5.86
C LEU A 83 3.28 6.63 -6.28
N THR A 84 2.24 6.32 -7.06
CA THR A 84 2.02 4.97 -7.62
C THR A 84 2.89 4.65 -8.83
N GLY A 85 3.68 5.62 -9.31
CA GLY A 85 4.58 5.49 -10.46
C GLY A 85 3.99 5.93 -11.80
N ASP A 86 2.78 6.49 -11.82
CA ASP A 86 2.16 7.05 -13.02
C ASP A 86 2.59 8.51 -13.20
N THR A 87 3.39 8.77 -14.24
CA THR A 87 3.91 10.10 -14.57
C THR A 87 3.12 10.80 -15.67
N SER A 88 1.99 10.24 -16.12
CA SER A 88 1.19 10.79 -17.23
C SER A 88 0.70 12.21 -16.95
N SER A 89 0.38 12.53 -15.70
CA SER A 89 -0.01 13.88 -15.30
C SER A 89 1.09 14.92 -15.49
N PHE A 90 2.36 14.50 -15.58
CA PHE A 90 3.54 15.36 -15.71
C PHE A 90 4.19 15.31 -17.10
N SER A 91 3.77 14.39 -17.97
CA SER A 91 4.41 14.17 -19.29
C SER A 91 4.21 15.31 -20.29
N ASN A 92 3.30 16.24 -19.98
CA ASN A 92 3.03 17.39 -20.83
C ASN A 92 4.15 18.45 -20.77
N TRP A 93 5.02 18.39 -19.76
CA TRP A 93 6.19 19.24 -19.65
C TRP A 93 7.46 18.49 -20.07
N SER A 94 8.32 19.15 -20.84
CA SER A 94 9.66 18.65 -21.15
C SER A 94 10.53 18.66 -19.89
N PHE A 95 11.02 17.49 -19.46
CA PHE A 95 11.87 17.36 -18.27
C PHE A 95 13.25 18.02 -18.42
N VAL A 96 13.75 18.15 -19.65
CA VAL A 96 15.03 18.82 -19.93
C VAL A 96 14.90 20.33 -19.72
N ASP A 97 13.76 20.89 -20.13
CA ASP A 97 13.53 22.34 -20.08
C ASP A 97 13.00 22.82 -18.72
N ASN A 98 12.55 21.90 -17.86
CA ASN A 98 11.94 22.20 -16.56
C ASN A 98 12.67 21.47 -15.41
N PRO A 99 13.93 21.85 -15.11
CA PRO A 99 14.72 21.18 -14.08
C PRO A 99 14.10 21.32 -12.67
N GLU A 100 13.39 22.41 -12.37
CA GLU A 100 12.73 22.60 -11.09
C GLU A 100 11.65 21.54 -10.84
N LEU A 101 10.89 21.19 -11.88
CA LEU A 101 9.88 20.14 -11.82
C LEU A 101 10.53 18.79 -11.52
N VAL A 102 11.60 18.45 -12.24
CA VAL A 102 12.32 17.19 -12.06
C VAL A 102 12.89 17.09 -10.65
N ILE A 103 13.52 18.16 -10.15
CA ILE A 103 14.04 18.21 -8.78
C ILE A 103 12.92 17.99 -7.77
N LEU A 104 11.77 18.65 -7.95
CA LEU A 104 10.63 18.52 -7.04
C LEU A 104 10.05 17.10 -7.06
N MET A 105 9.93 16.46 -8.24
CA MET A 105 9.49 15.07 -8.39
C MET A 105 10.45 14.09 -7.72
N VAL A 106 11.76 14.25 -7.92
CA VAL A 106 12.79 13.38 -7.30
C VAL A 106 12.76 13.53 -5.78
N LEU A 107 12.67 14.76 -5.26
CA LEU A 107 12.58 15.04 -3.83
C LEU A 107 11.30 14.43 -3.22
N PHE A 108 10.18 14.55 -3.91
CA PHE A 108 8.92 13.94 -3.49
C PHE A 108 9.06 12.42 -3.37
N MET A 109 9.56 11.75 -4.42
CA MET A 109 9.73 10.31 -4.42
C MET A 109 10.69 9.86 -3.32
N PHE A 110 11.81 10.56 -3.15
CA PHE A 110 12.78 10.25 -2.09
C PHE A 110 12.18 10.36 -0.69
N ALA A 111 11.45 11.45 -0.41
CA ALA A 111 10.78 11.66 0.87
C ALA A 111 9.69 10.61 1.13
N MET A 112 8.91 10.25 0.11
CA MET A 112 7.85 9.26 0.22
C MET A 112 8.39 7.85 0.41
N ILE A 113 9.50 7.49 -0.25
CA ILE A 113 10.17 6.20 -0.03
C ILE A 113 10.62 6.06 1.43
N ILE A 114 11.28 7.08 1.98
CA ILE A 114 11.70 7.08 3.39
C ILE A 114 10.48 6.94 4.31
N TYR A 115 9.42 7.72 4.05
CA TYR A 115 8.20 7.67 4.83
C TYR A 115 7.55 6.27 4.82
N ILE A 116 7.38 5.68 3.64
CA ILE A 116 6.75 4.36 3.48
C ILE A 116 7.60 3.28 4.16
N ILE A 117 8.93 3.31 4.02
CA ILE A 117 9.81 2.35 4.68
C ILE A 117 9.71 2.48 6.20
N ASN A 118 9.67 3.70 6.76
CA ASN A 118 9.53 3.91 8.20
C ASN A 118 8.19 3.39 8.74
N VAL A 119 7.09 3.60 8.00
CA VAL A 119 5.78 3.03 8.34
C VAL A 119 5.83 1.51 8.25
N PHE A 120 6.45 0.96 7.21
CA PHE A 120 6.57 -0.49 7.03
C PHE A 120 7.38 -1.15 8.15
N ILE A 121 8.51 -0.57 8.54
CA ILE A 121 9.33 -1.06 9.67
C ILE A 121 8.51 -1.04 10.97
N THR A 122 7.71 0.02 11.18
CA THR A 122 6.87 0.15 12.39
C THR A 122 5.79 -0.92 12.42
N LEU A 123 5.05 -1.10 11.33
CA LEU A 123 4.02 -2.13 11.21
C LEU A 123 4.60 -3.54 11.30
N TYR A 124 5.75 -3.77 10.68
CA TYR A 124 6.44 -5.06 10.75
C TYR A 124 6.89 -5.37 12.19
N GLY A 125 7.37 -4.36 12.92
CA GLY A 125 7.71 -4.49 14.33
C GLY A 125 6.50 -4.86 15.20
N GLU A 126 5.34 -4.25 14.97
CA GLU A 126 4.10 -4.56 15.71
C GLU A 126 3.59 -5.98 15.42
N VAL A 127 3.72 -6.43 14.17
CA VAL A 127 3.33 -7.79 13.79
C VAL A 127 4.30 -8.81 14.39
N ASN A 128 5.60 -8.52 14.50
CA ASN A 128 6.58 -9.48 15.02
C ASN A 128 6.55 -9.68 16.55
N ASP A 129 5.50 -9.26 17.26
CA ASP A 129 5.25 -9.69 18.64
C ASP A 129 4.85 -11.18 18.65
N ASP A 130 5.42 -11.94 19.59
CA ASP A 130 5.36 -13.41 19.68
C ASP A 130 3.94 -14.01 19.82
N ASP A 131 2.91 -13.16 19.96
CA ASP A 131 1.50 -13.58 20.10
C ASP A 131 0.79 -13.89 18.76
N ILE A 132 1.44 -13.70 17.59
CA ILE A 132 0.83 -14.12 16.30
C ILE A 132 0.45 -15.60 16.34
N LEU A 133 1.34 -16.45 16.87
CA LEU A 133 1.12 -17.88 16.87
C LEU A 133 -0.15 -18.21 17.68
N GLY A 134 -0.30 -17.59 18.85
CA GLY A 134 -1.48 -17.70 19.71
C GLY A 134 -2.76 -17.24 19.01
N VAL A 135 -2.73 -16.08 18.36
CA VAL A 135 -3.86 -15.54 17.58
C VAL A 135 -4.24 -16.47 16.42
N VAL A 136 -3.26 -17.00 15.69
CA VAL A 136 -3.49 -17.95 14.57
C VAL A 136 -4.12 -19.24 15.08
N TYR A 137 -3.64 -19.80 16.19
CA TYR A 137 -4.22 -21.02 16.76
C TYR A 137 -5.63 -20.79 17.30
N LYS A 138 -5.89 -19.65 17.94
CA LYS A 138 -7.23 -19.27 18.37
C LYS A 138 -8.20 -19.15 17.19
N MET A 139 -7.75 -18.55 16.08
CA MET A 139 -8.54 -18.49 14.84
C MET A 139 -8.81 -19.89 14.26
N LYS A 140 -7.79 -20.76 14.21
CA LYS A 140 -7.95 -22.15 13.74
C LYS A 140 -8.94 -22.94 14.61
N ALA A 141 -8.83 -22.84 15.93
CA ALA A 141 -9.73 -23.51 16.86
C ALA A 141 -11.18 -23.01 16.73
N LYS A 142 -11.36 -21.69 16.58
CA LYS A 142 -12.67 -21.09 16.33
C LYS A 142 -13.29 -21.60 15.03
N ALA A 143 -12.52 -21.58 13.93
CA ALA A 143 -12.97 -22.10 12.64
C ALA A 143 -13.36 -23.58 12.73
N MET A 144 -12.56 -24.39 13.45
CA MET A 144 -12.84 -25.80 13.67
C MET A 144 -14.14 -26.02 14.47
N SER A 145 -14.36 -25.24 15.53
CA SER A 145 -15.61 -25.27 16.31
C SER A 145 -16.84 -24.86 15.50
N GLU A 146 -16.71 -23.87 14.62
CA GLU A 146 -17.80 -23.44 13.73
C GLU A 146 -18.15 -24.52 12.69
N ILE A 147 -17.13 -25.17 12.10
CA ILE A 147 -17.31 -26.33 11.22
C ILE A 147 -18.03 -27.46 11.96
N GLU A 148 -17.60 -27.73 13.20
CA GLU A 148 -18.18 -28.79 14.03
C GLU A 148 -19.66 -28.54 14.37
N LEU A 149 -20.02 -27.29 14.65
CA LEU A 149 -21.38 -26.94 15.06
C LEU A 149 -22.35 -26.86 13.87
N PHE A 150 -21.92 -26.30 12.73
CA PHE A 150 -22.82 -25.93 11.64
C PHE A 150 -22.74 -26.82 10.40
N TYR A 151 -21.60 -27.46 10.13
CA TYR A 151 -21.34 -28.10 8.84
C TYR A 151 -21.15 -29.62 8.91
N MET A 152 -21.18 -30.22 10.10
CA MET A 152 -20.98 -31.66 10.29
C MET A 152 -22.20 -32.38 10.88
N LEU A 153 -22.43 -33.59 10.38
CA LEU A 153 -23.45 -34.49 10.91
C LEU A 153 -22.99 -35.16 12.23
N PRO A 154 -23.91 -35.58 13.11
CA PRO A 154 -23.57 -36.14 14.42
C PRO A 154 -22.60 -37.34 14.39
N HIS A 155 -22.62 -38.12 13.31
CA HIS A 155 -21.72 -39.26 13.14
C HIS A 155 -20.29 -38.84 12.73
N GLN A 156 -20.13 -37.73 12.01
CA GLN A 156 -18.83 -37.20 11.59
C GLN A 156 -18.07 -36.58 12.77
N ARG A 157 -18.80 -35.92 13.68
CA ARG A 157 -18.24 -35.35 14.93
C ARG A 157 -17.62 -36.38 15.86
N ARG A 158 -18.10 -37.63 15.80
CA ARG A 158 -17.62 -38.74 16.64
C ARG A 158 -16.44 -39.50 16.02
N PHE A 159 -15.97 -39.07 14.85
CA PHE A 159 -14.87 -39.72 14.15
C PHE A 159 -13.53 -39.21 14.69
N GLN A 160 -12.94 -39.96 15.63
CA GLN A 160 -11.67 -39.62 16.31
C GLN A 160 -10.50 -39.30 15.37
N LYS A 161 -10.49 -39.82 14.12
CA LYS A 161 -9.45 -39.48 13.15
C LYS A 161 -9.55 -38.05 12.61
N TRP A 162 -10.75 -37.46 12.59
CA TRP A 162 -10.97 -36.10 12.08
C TRP A 162 -11.05 -35.07 13.21
N PHE A 163 -11.57 -35.49 14.37
CA PHE A 163 -11.69 -34.68 15.58
C PHE A 163 -11.08 -35.45 16.74
N PRO A 164 -9.74 -35.45 16.87
CA PRO A 164 -9.09 -36.08 18.01
C PRO A 164 -9.43 -35.31 19.28
N GLU A 165 -9.57 -36.04 20.38
CA GLU A 165 -9.88 -35.48 21.71
C GLU A 165 -8.71 -34.65 22.25
N VAL A 166 -7.49 -34.88 21.74
CA VAL A 166 -6.26 -34.17 22.11
C VAL A 166 -5.55 -33.70 20.83
N LEU A 167 -5.16 -32.43 20.80
CA LEU A 167 -4.36 -31.84 19.71
C LEU A 167 -2.90 -31.75 20.16
N TYR A 168 -2.01 -32.35 19.38
CA TYR A 168 -0.56 -32.25 19.59
C TYR A 168 -0.04 -31.03 18.83
N PHE A 169 0.72 -30.18 19.52
CA PHE A 169 1.40 -29.04 18.93
C PHE A 169 2.89 -29.18 19.19
N ASP A 170 3.69 -28.98 18.14
CA ASP A 170 5.13 -28.83 18.28
C ASP A 170 5.41 -27.40 18.72
N VAL A 171 6.06 -27.26 19.87
CA VAL A 171 6.49 -25.98 20.46
C VAL A 171 7.95 -26.13 20.83
N GLU A 172 8.74 -25.06 20.65
CA GLU A 172 10.13 -25.09 21.05
C GLU A 172 10.25 -25.23 22.58
N LEU A 173 11.21 -26.02 23.04
CA LEU A 173 11.30 -26.40 24.45
C LEU A 173 11.48 -25.19 25.38
N GLY A 174 12.15 -24.12 24.91
CA GLY A 174 12.33 -22.86 25.62
C GLY A 174 11.01 -22.10 25.79
N GLU A 175 10.27 -21.89 24.71
CA GLU A 175 8.97 -21.20 24.70
C GLU A 175 7.96 -21.93 25.59
N ALA A 176 7.91 -23.27 25.51
CA ALA A 176 7.03 -24.08 26.34
C ALA A 176 7.32 -23.91 27.85
N GLN A 177 8.59 -23.76 28.23
CA GLN A 177 8.97 -23.53 29.63
C GLN A 177 8.56 -22.14 30.12
N GLU A 178 8.69 -21.12 29.28
CA GLU A 178 8.34 -19.74 29.60
C GLU A 178 6.83 -19.58 29.80
N LEU A 179 6.03 -20.07 28.86
CA LEU A 179 4.57 -20.02 28.91
C LEU A 179 4.00 -20.72 30.16
N ILE A 180 4.54 -21.89 30.52
CA ILE A 180 4.07 -22.61 31.71
C ILE A 180 4.42 -21.86 32.99
N LYS A 181 5.62 -21.27 33.08
CA LYS A 181 6.00 -20.45 34.24
C LYS A 181 5.12 -19.22 34.36
N GLU A 182 4.79 -18.57 33.24
CA GLU A 182 3.87 -17.44 33.20
C GLU A 182 2.48 -17.84 33.70
N LEU A 183 1.90 -18.93 33.18
CA LEU A 183 0.59 -19.44 33.60
C LEU A 183 0.53 -19.80 35.09
N ILE A 184 1.62 -20.35 35.66
CA ILE A 184 1.74 -20.62 37.09
C ILE A 184 1.76 -19.29 37.87
N SER A 185 2.55 -18.32 37.41
CA SER A 185 2.67 -17.01 38.07
C SER A 185 1.37 -16.21 38.10
N GLU A 186 0.56 -16.32 37.03
CA GLU A 186 -0.77 -15.70 36.94
C GLU A 186 -1.86 -16.47 37.69
N GLY A 187 -1.53 -17.64 38.27
CA GLY A 187 -2.50 -18.52 38.94
C GLY A 187 -3.52 -19.17 38.02
N LYS A 188 -3.31 -19.11 36.69
CA LYS A 188 -4.20 -19.69 35.67
C LYS A 188 -3.91 -21.17 35.41
N TRP A 189 -2.83 -21.71 35.96
CA TRP A 189 -2.49 -23.14 35.88
C TRP A 189 -3.41 -24.01 36.77
N ASN A 190 -4.59 -24.36 36.27
CA ASN A 190 -5.55 -25.22 36.98
C ASN A 190 -5.15 -26.70 36.89
N THR A 191 -4.63 -27.28 37.96
CA THR A 191 -4.18 -28.69 38.01
C THR A 191 -5.32 -29.72 38.02
N ASN A 192 -6.57 -29.30 38.17
CA ASN A 192 -7.72 -30.22 38.26
C ASN A 192 -8.13 -30.80 36.90
N GLU A 193 -7.85 -30.11 35.80
CA GLU A 193 -8.10 -30.60 34.44
C GLU A 193 -6.84 -31.27 33.87
N PHE A 194 -6.97 -32.56 33.54
CA PHE A 194 -5.89 -33.43 33.01
C PHE A 194 -4.63 -33.49 33.91
N PRO A 195 -4.76 -33.89 35.19
CA PRO A 195 -3.67 -33.86 36.18
C PRO A 195 -2.45 -34.69 35.76
N GLU A 196 -2.67 -35.88 35.19
CA GLU A 196 -1.60 -36.78 34.75
C GLU A 196 -0.77 -36.20 33.59
N MET A 197 -1.43 -35.64 32.57
CA MET A 197 -0.72 -35.03 31.43
C MET A 197 0.07 -33.79 31.85
N LYS A 198 -0.47 -32.98 32.77
CA LYS A 198 0.23 -31.81 33.30
C LYS A 198 1.47 -32.18 34.10
N GLN A 199 1.39 -33.22 34.93
CA GLN A 199 2.56 -33.73 35.65
C GLN A 199 3.62 -34.29 34.68
N ASP A 200 3.21 -35.05 33.66
CA ASP A 200 4.16 -35.57 32.65
C ASP A 200 4.82 -34.42 31.87
N LEU A 201 4.07 -33.37 31.52
CA LEU A 201 4.59 -32.18 30.86
C LEU A 201 5.60 -31.43 31.73
N LEU A 202 5.29 -31.17 33.01
CA LEU A 202 6.20 -30.52 33.95
C LEU A 202 7.49 -31.34 34.15
N ASN A 203 7.37 -32.67 34.23
CA ASN A 203 8.51 -33.58 34.34
C ASN A 203 9.39 -33.55 33.09
N LYS A 204 8.80 -33.61 31.89
CA LYS A 204 9.52 -33.53 30.61
C LYS A 204 10.22 -32.18 30.42
N LEU A 205 9.58 -31.09 30.85
CA LEU A 205 10.12 -29.74 30.79
C LEU A 205 11.02 -29.38 31.97
N LYS A 206 11.18 -30.29 32.96
CA LYS A 206 12.00 -30.11 34.18
C LYS A 206 11.63 -28.86 34.99
N ILE A 207 10.35 -28.52 35.06
CA ILE A 207 9.83 -27.39 35.84
C ILE A 207 9.41 -27.90 37.22
N GLN A 208 9.98 -27.35 38.30
CA GLN A 208 9.56 -27.67 39.66
C GLN A 208 8.32 -26.85 40.03
N HIS A 209 7.20 -27.53 40.27
CA HIS A 209 5.96 -26.95 40.79
C HIS A 209 5.61 -27.70 42.07
N ASN A 210 5.67 -27.01 43.21
CA ASN A 210 5.14 -27.51 44.49
C ASN A 210 3.66 -27.12 44.61
#